data_AF-A0A260ZI07-F1
#
_entry.id   AF-A0A260ZI07-F1
#
_cell.length_a   1.000
_cell.length_b   1.000
_cell.length_c   1.000
_cell.angle_alpha   90.00
_cell.angle_beta   90.00
_cell.angle_gamma   90.00
#
_symmetry.space_group_name_H-M   'P 1'
#
loop_
_entity.id
_entity.type
_entity.pdbx_description
1 polymer ?
#
loop_
_entity_poly.entity_id
_entity_poly.type
_entity_poly.pdbx_seq_one_letter_code
_entity_poly.pdbx_strand_id
1 'polypeptide(L)'
;RASDILIKGSEYPLFASNSLGKLTLALQNLRKIPDLSKTRYITKVGQEETFQLYQYDVMKVAKWLTYFDEFQKLRHSLKMDMLKGFWIIWSRLEKLATVAAARREGICKENQVMLEMENHQIMVDTNKLEIDLSWCSRYTFEQLK
;
A
#
# COMPACT_ATOMS: atom_id res chain seq x y z
N ARG A 1 -4.63 -9.42 -12.06
CA ARG A 1 -4.67 -9.93 -10.66
C ARG A 1 -3.25 -10.04 -10.12
N ALA A 2 -3.04 -10.11 -8.79
CA ALA A 2 -1.69 -10.20 -8.20
C ALA A 2 -0.90 -11.42 -8.70
N SER A 3 -1.56 -12.57 -8.89
CA SER A 3 -0.96 -13.76 -9.50
C SER A 3 -0.37 -13.48 -10.88
N ASP A 4 -1.07 -12.73 -11.73
CA ASP A 4 -0.61 -12.42 -13.10
C ASP A 4 0.63 -11.52 -13.08
N ILE A 5 0.72 -10.61 -12.10
CA ILE A 5 1.90 -9.75 -11.90
C ILE A 5 3.11 -10.62 -11.57
N LEU A 6 2.96 -11.59 -10.66
CA LEU A 6 4.07 -12.48 -10.26
C LEU A 6 4.51 -13.45 -11.35
N ILE A 7 3.62 -13.82 -12.28
CA ILE A 7 3.94 -14.65 -13.45
C ILE A 7 4.70 -13.83 -14.51
N LYS A 8 4.25 -12.60 -14.77
CA LYS A 8 4.87 -11.73 -15.78
C LYS A 8 6.25 -11.24 -15.35
N GLY A 9 6.50 -11.10 -14.05
CA GLY A 9 7.75 -10.57 -13.52
C GLY A 9 7.82 -9.05 -13.62
N SER A 10 9.03 -8.50 -13.53
CA SER A 10 9.26 -7.05 -13.50
C SER A 10 8.91 -6.39 -14.83
N GLU A 11 8.22 -5.25 -14.78
CA GLU A 11 7.81 -4.49 -15.97
C GLU A 11 9.02 -3.95 -16.76
N TYR A 12 10.12 -3.67 -16.07
CA TYR A 12 11.38 -3.18 -16.65
C TYR A 12 12.58 -3.68 -15.83
N PRO A 13 13.77 -3.77 -16.44
CA PRO A 13 14.97 -4.16 -15.70
C PRO A 13 15.40 -3.07 -14.71
N LEU A 14 15.80 -3.48 -13.51
CA LEU A 14 16.46 -2.63 -12.51
C LEU A 14 17.84 -3.20 -12.20
N PHE A 15 18.83 -2.30 -12.11
CA PHE A 15 20.22 -2.65 -11.81
C PHE A 15 20.62 -2.03 -10.48
N ALA A 16 21.19 -2.86 -9.60
CA ALA A 16 21.73 -2.44 -8.31
C ALA A 16 22.86 -3.40 -7.92
N SER A 17 23.69 -3.01 -6.96
CA SER A 17 24.80 -3.83 -6.48
C SER A 17 24.36 -5.10 -5.72
N ASN A 18 23.14 -5.12 -5.20
CA ASN A 18 22.56 -6.27 -4.50
C ASN A 18 21.01 -6.21 -4.52
N SER A 19 20.38 -7.30 -4.09
CA SER A 19 18.92 -7.49 -4.11
C SER A 19 18.18 -6.47 -3.23
N LEU A 20 18.78 -6.05 -2.11
CA LEU A 20 18.21 -5.02 -1.25
C LEU A 20 18.22 -3.64 -1.95
N GLY A 21 19.30 -3.30 -2.63
CA GLY A 21 19.40 -2.09 -3.45
C GLY A 21 18.35 -2.09 -4.57
N LYS A 22 18.14 -3.24 -5.22
CA LYS A 22 17.11 -3.39 -6.26
C LYS A 22 15.70 -3.18 -5.71
N LEU A 23 15.39 -3.78 -4.56
CA LEU A 23 14.12 -3.57 -3.85
C LEU A 23 13.94 -2.12 -3.39
N THR A 24 15.02 -1.44 -3.02
CA THR A 24 14.98 -0.03 -2.60
C THR A 24 14.62 0.87 -3.79
N LEU A 25 15.30 0.69 -4.92
CA LEU A 25 14.99 1.40 -6.18
C LEU A 25 13.56 1.11 -6.65
N ALA A 26 13.14 -0.15 -6.61
CA ALA A 26 11.79 -0.55 -6.96
C ALA A 26 10.74 0.16 -6.09
N LEU A 27 10.96 0.23 -4.78
CA LEU A 27 10.06 0.94 -3.85
C LEU A 27 10.00 2.43 -4.17
N GLN A 28 11.15 3.06 -4.43
CA GLN A 28 11.21 4.48 -4.81
C GLN A 28 10.44 4.75 -6.10
N ASN A 29 10.56 3.89 -7.11
CA ASN A 29 9.81 4.03 -8.36
C ASN A 29 8.30 3.79 -8.18
N LEU A 30 7.92 2.90 -7.26
CA LEU A 30 6.52 2.62 -6.94
C LEU A 30 5.88 3.70 -6.05
N ARG A 31 6.68 4.45 -5.30
CA ARG A 31 6.23 5.66 -4.60
C ARG A 31 6.07 6.76 -5.64
N LYS A 32 4.82 7.02 -6.05
CA LYS A 32 4.55 8.17 -6.90
C LYS A 32 4.82 9.44 -6.12
N ILE A 33 5.46 10.42 -6.77
CA ILE A 33 5.48 11.78 -6.24
C ILE A 33 4.03 12.26 -6.24
N PRO A 34 3.47 12.60 -5.06
CA PRO A 34 2.06 12.96 -4.96
C PRO A 34 1.80 14.28 -5.70
N ASP A 35 0.90 14.24 -6.69
CA ASP A 35 0.30 15.46 -7.24
C ASP A 35 -0.75 15.96 -6.23
N LEU A 36 -0.29 16.82 -5.32
CA LEU A 36 -1.11 17.33 -4.21
C LEU A 36 -2.36 18.08 -4.70
N SER A 37 -2.37 18.59 -5.93
CA SER A 37 -3.53 19.27 -6.52
C SER A 37 -4.72 18.33 -6.75
N LYS A 38 -4.47 17.02 -6.85
CA LYS A 38 -5.49 15.97 -7.07
C LYS A 38 -5.82 15.19 -5.79
N THR A 39 -5.43 15.72 -4.63
CA THR A 39 -5.71 15.08 -3.35
C THR A 39 -7.21 15.00 -3.12
N ARG A 40 -7.71 13.80 -2.85
CA ARG A 40 -9.09 13.55 -2.45
C ARG A 40 -9.19 13.52 -0.94
N TYR A 41 -10.29 14.05 -0.42
CA TYR A 41 -10.61 13.97 0.99
C TYR A 41 -11.75 12.98 1.18
N ILE A 42 -11.56 12.00 2.05
CA ILE A 42 -12.61 11.06 2.43
C ILE A 42 -12.96 11.27 3.90
N THR A 43 -14.26 11.20 4.19
CA THR A 43 -14.81 11.32 5.54
C THR A 43 -15.46 10.04 6.02
N LYS A 44 -15.58 9.03 5.15
CA LYS A 44 -16.16 7.73 5.49
C LYS A 44 -15.32 6.61 4.87
N VAL A 45 -15.10 5.55 5.64
CA VAL A 45 -14.45 4.31 5.19
C VAL A 45 -15.35 3.14 5.57
N GLY A 46 -15.82 2.40 4.57
CA GLY A 46 -16.59 1.18 4.74
C GLY A 46 -15.97 0.01 3.98
N GLN A 47 -16.81 -0.94 3.59
CA GLN A 47 -16.40 -2.14 2.89
C GLN A 47 -15.68 -1.85 1.57
N GLU A 48 -16.26 -0.97 0.76
CA GLU A 48 -15.79 -0.67 -0.60
C GLU A 48 -14.42 -0.01 -0.58
N GLU A 49 -14.25 1.06 0.21
CA GLU A 49 -12.96 1.75 0.35
C GLU A 49 -11.88 0.81 0.90
N THR A 50 -12.25 -0.05 1.85
CA THR A 50 -11.34 -1.05 2.43
C THR A 50 -10.87 -2.05 1.38
N PHE A 51 -11.79 -2.61 0.59
CA PHE A 51 -11.43 -3.59 -0.44
C PHE A 51 -10.65 -2.97 -1.60
N GLN A 52 -10.98 -1.76 -2.03
CA GLN A 52 -10.19 -1.03 -3.02
C GLN A 52 -8.77 -0.79 -2.50
N LEU A 53 -8.60 -0.36 -1.24
CA LEU A 53 -7.29 -0.17 -0.63
C LEU A 53 -6.50 -1.48 -0.55
N TYR A 54 -7.14 -2.57 -0.14
CA TYR A 54 -6.51 -3.90 -0.08
C TYR A 54 -6.10 -4.41 -1.45
N GLN A 55 -6.96 -4.23 -2.45
CA GLN A 55 -6.65 -4.59 -3.83
C GLN A 55 -5.43 -3.80 -4.32
N TYR A 56 -5.40 -2.49 -4.09
CA TYR A 56 -4.27 -1.64 -4.44
C TYR A 56 -2.97 -2.09 -3.74
N ASP A 57 -3.03 -2.28 -2.42
CA ASP A 57 -1.91 -2.70 -1.58
C ASP A 57 -1.30 -4.02 -2.05
N VAL A 58 -2.13 -5.06 -2.21
CA VAL A 58 -1.64 -6.39 -2.62
C VAL A 58 -1.03 -6.35 -4.03
N MET A 59 -1.59 -5.54 -4.94
CA MET A 59 -1.01 -5.33 -6.27
C MET A 59 0.33 -4.60 -6.20
N LYS A 60 0.45 -3.58 -5.34
CA LYS A 60 1.71 -2.83 -5.14
C LYS A 60 2.81 -3.73 -4.57
N VAL A 61 2.49 -4.52 -3.55
CA VAL A 61 3.44 -5.48 -2.96
C VAL A 61 3.86 -6.54 -3.98
N ALA A 62 2.90 -7.09 -4.74
CA ALA A 62 3.20 -8.05 -5.80
C ALA A 62 4.15 -7.46 -6.84
N LYS A 63 3.92 -6.22 -7.29
CA LYS A 63 4.82 -5.51 -8.22
C LYS A 63 6.21 -5.32 -7.60
N TRP A 64 6.29 -4.87 -6.35
CA TRP A 64 7.56 -4.66 -5.67
C TRP A 64 8.39 -5.96 -5.58
N LEU A 65 7.75 -7.09 -5.24
CA LEU A 65 8.38 -8.40 -5.22
C LEU A 65 8.89 -8.89 -6.58
N THR A 66 8.36 -8.37 -7.69
CA THR A 66 8.87 -8.74 -9.02
C THR A 66 10.32 -8.34 -9.25
N TYR A 67 10.80 -7.34 -8.50
CA TYR A 67 12.17 -6.86 -8.57
C TYR A 67 13.14 -7.62 -7.64
N PHE A 68 12.67 -8.61 -6.89
CA PHE A 68 13.52 -9.48 -6.07
C PHE A 68 13.87 -10.77 -6.82
N ASP A 69 15.08 -10.85 -7.35
CA ASP A 69 15.50 -11.89 -8.30
C ASP A 69 15.44 -13.30 -7.70
N GLU A 70 15.77 -13.45 -6.43
CA GLU A 70 15.71 -14.72 -5.70
C GLU A 70 14.26 -15.16 -5.49
N PHE A 71 13.36 -14.22 -5.20
CA PHE A 71 11.93 -14.51 -5.13
C PHE A 71 11.38 -14.96 -6.48
N GLN A 72 11.87 -14.40 -7.59
CA GLN A 72 11.44 -14.81 -8.93
C GLN A 72 11.77 -16.28 -9.27
N LYS A 73 12.79 -16.87 -8.63
CA LYS A 73 13.19 -18.27 -8.82
C LYS A 73 12.29 -19.27 -8.07
N LEU A 74 11.46 -18.80 -7.14
CA LEU A 74 10.58 -19.66 -6.36
C LEU A 74 9.43 -20.23 -7.20
N ARG A 75 8.89 -21.38 -6.78
CA ARG A 75 7.65 -21.93 -7.36
C ARG A 75 6.51 -20.94 -7.16
N HIS A 76 5.62 -20.85 -8.16
CA HIS A 76 4.50 -19.89 -8.12
C HIS A 76 3.60 -20.05 -6.89
N SER A 77 3.34 -21.28 -6.46
CA SER A 77 2.57 -21.54 -5.23
C SER A 77 3.20 -20.89 -4.00
N LEU A 78 4.52 -21.06 -3.82
CA LEU A 78 5.27 -20.48 -2.72
C LEU A 78 5.29 -18.94 -2.79
N LYS A 79 5.45 -18.37 -4.00
CA LYS A 79 5.34 -16.91 -4.20
C LYS A 79 3.99 -16.39 -3.72
N MET A 80 2.91 -17.09 -4.04
CA MET A 80 1.55 -16.71 -3.64
C MET A 80 1.33 -16.85 -2.13
N ASP A 81 1.85 -17.90 -1.50
CA ASP A 81 1.73 -18.10 -0.06
C ASP A 81 2.50 -17.03 0.72
N MET A 82 3.71 -16.69 0.27
CA MET A 82 4.47 -15.56 0.82
C MET A 82 3.70 -14.26 0.66
N LEU A 83 3.22 -13.93 -0.54
CA LEU A 83 2.47 -12.70 -0.78
C LEU A 83 1.27 -12.59 0.17
N LYS A 84 0.44 -13.64 0.29
CA LYS A 84 -0.70 -13.69 1.21
C LYS A 84 -0.29 -13.45 2.67
N GLY A 85 0.86 -13.97 3.08
CA GLY A 85 1.34 -13.91 4.45
C GLY A 85 1.82 -12.53 4.89
N PHE A 86 2.46 -11.74 4.01
CA PHE A 86 3.15 -10.52 4.46
C PHE A 86 2.64 -9.21 3.85
N TRP A 87 1.82 -9.23 2.78
CA TRP A 87 1.41 -8.00 2.08
C TRP A 87 0.79 -6.97 3.02
N ILE A 88 -0.05 -7.40 3.96
CA ILE A 88 -0.75 -6.51 4.90
C ILE A 88 0.23 -5.82 5.86
N ILE A 89 1.25 -6.54 6.32
CA ILE A 89 2.27 -6.01 7.24
C ILE A 89 3.13 -4.99 6.50
N TRP A 90 3.59 -5.36 5.30
CA TRP A 90 4.40 -4.48 4.46
C TRP A 90 3.64 -3.19 4.12
N SER A 91 2.37 -3.28 3.72
CA SER A 91 1.56 -2.11 3.39
C SER A 91 1.30 -1.20 4.59
N ARG A 92 1.16 -1.74 5.79
CA ARG A 92 1.05 -0.95 7.02
C ARG A 92 2.34 -0.17 7.31
N LEU A 93 3.50 -0.83 7.21
CA LEU A 93 4.80 -0.19 7.40
C LEU A 93 5.04 0.92 6.37
N GLU A 94 4.72 0.65 5.12
CA GLU A 94 4.85 1.63 4.04
C GLU A 94 3.97 2.86 4.28
N LYS A 95 2.70 2.68 4.65
CA LYS A 95 1.79 3.80 4.98
C LYS A 95 2.32 4.64 6.14
N LEU A 96 2.82 4.00 7.20
CA LEU A 96 3.44 4.71 8.34
C LEU A 96 4.64 5.54 7.89
N ALA A 97 5.51 4.97 7.05
CA ALA A 97 6.65 5.68 6.49
C ALA A 97 6.23 6.86 5.61
N THR A 98 5.21 6.67 4.76
CA THR A 98 4.64 7.74 3.92
C THR A 98 4.07 8.88 4.76
N VAL A 99 3.28 8.58 5.79
CA VAL A 99 2.71 9.60 6.69
C VAL A 99 3.81 10.33 7.47
N ALA A 100 4.80 9.61 7.99
CA ALA A 100 5.93 10.22 8.71
C ALA A 100 6.72 11.17 7.80
N ALA A 101 7.01 10.76 6.56
CA ALA A 101 7.66 11.62 5.58
C ALA A 101 6.80 12.86 5.26
N ALA A 102 5.50 12.68 4.97
CA ALA A 102 4.60 13.78 4.65
C ALA A 102 4.46 14.81 5.80
N ARG A 103 4.49 14.34 7.06
CA ARG A 103 4.51 15.24 8.23
C ARG A 103 5.80 16.04 8.32
N ARG A 104 6.95 15.41 8.08
CA ARG A 104 8.25 16.09 8.08
C ARG A 104 8.32 17.19 7.02
N GLU A 105 7.70 16.97 5.85
CA GLU A 105 7.61 17.96 4.77
C GLU A 105 6.46 18.98 4.96
N GLY A 106 5.70 18.93 6.06
CA GLY A 106 4.59 19.84 6.33
C GLY A 106 3.34 19.64 5.46
N ILE A 107 3.27 18.54 4.70
CA ILE A 107 2.13 18.20 3.82
C ILE A 107 0.94 17.72 4.64
N CYS A 108 1.20 16.94 5.69
CA CYS A 108 0.17 16.26 6.49
C CYS A 108 0.18 16.78 7.93
N LYS A 109 -0.99 17.15 8.46
CA LYS A 109 -1.14 17.56 9.87
C LYS A 109 -1.13 16.34 10.81
N GLU A 110 -1.07 16.61 12.12
CA GLU A 110 -1.05 15.57 13.14
C GLU A 110 -2.29 14.66 13.10
N ASN A 111 -3.48 15.24 12.93
CA ASN A 111 -4.76 14.55 12.80
C ASN A 111 -5.05 14.05 11.37
N GLN A 112 -4.04 14.02 10.50
CA GLN A 112 -4.20 13.60 9.11
C GLN A 112 -3.37 12.36 8.81
N VAL A 113 -3.92 11.54 7.92
CA VAL A 113 -3.30 10.36 7.35
C VAL A 113 -3.38 10.49 5.83
N MET A 114 -2.25 10.26 5.17
CA MET A 114 -2.15 10.24 3.71
C MET A 114 -2.02 8.79 3.23
N LEU A 115 -2.88 8.41 2.29
CA LEU A 115 -2.93 7.09 1.67
C LEU A 115 -2.81 7.25 0.15
N GLU A 116 -2.28 6.23 -0.52
CA GLU A 116 -2.24 6.17 -1.97
C GLU A 116 -3.23 5.11 -2.46
N MET A 117 -4.08 5.47 -3.44
CA MET A 117 -4.99 4.53 -4.10
C MET A 117 -5.14 4.88 -5.58
N GLU A 118 -4.84 3.91 -6.47
CA GLU A 118 -5.13 3.98 -7.91
C GLU A 118 -4.83 5.35 -8.56
N ASN A 119 -3.66 5.92 -8.26
CA ASN A 119 -3.13 7.21 -8.75
C ASN A 119 -3.63 8.48 -8.04
N HIS A 120 -4.43 8.34 -6.99
CA HIS A 120 -4.88 9.45 -6.16
C HIS A 120 -4.17 9.40 -4.80
N GLN A 121 -3.86 10.58 -4.29
CA GLN A 121 -3.59 10.76 -2.89
C GLN A 121 -4.92 10.95 -2.18
N ILE A 122 -5.10 10.21 -1.10
CA ILE A 122 -6.26 10.30 -0.23
C ILE A 122 -5.78 10.86 1.10
N MET A 123 -6.34 11.98 1.48
CA MET A 123 -6.17 12.57 2.80
C MET A 123 -7.38 12.26 3.66
N VAL A 124 -7.10 11.73 4.85
CA VAL A 124 -8.09 11.36 5.84
C VAL A 124 -7.85 12.20 7.08
N ASP A 125 -8.85 12.98 7.49
CA ASP A 125 -8.85 13.65 8.80
C ASP A 125 -9.41 12.67 9.83
N THR A 126 -8.56 12.19 10.73
CA THR A 126 -8.93 11.17 11.73
C THR A 126 -10.00 11.66 12.71
N ASN A 127 -10.18 12.98 12.85
CA ASN A 127 -11.19 13.56 13.74
C ASN A 127 -12.58 13.64 13.08
N LYS A 128 -12.63 13.53 11.74
CA LYS A 128 -13.87 13.62 10.95
C LYS A 128 -14.23 12.30 10.26
N LEU A 129 -13.44 11.26 10.50
CA LEU A 129 -13.57 9.96 9.84
C LEU A 129 -14.67 9.14 10.50
N GLU A 130 -15.68 8.78 9.73
CA GLU A 130 -16.65 7.74 10.05
C GLU A 130 -16.13 6.39 9.54
N ILE A 131 -16.03 5.40 10.43
CA ILE A 131 -15.65 4.04 10.05
C ILE A 131 -16.88 3.14 10.19
N ASP A 132 -17.33 2.61 9.06
CA ASP A 132 -18.39 1.61 9.02
C ASP A 132 -17.79 0.21 9.07
N LEU A 133 -18.04 -0.48 10.19
CA LEU A 133 -17.62 -1.87 10.43
C LEU A 133 -18.77 -2.88 10.34
N SER A 134 -20.00 -2.44 10.01
CA SER A 134 -21.19 -3.30 10.01
C SER A 134 -21.09 -4.50 9.06
N TRP A 135 -20.19 -4.41 8.07
CA TRP A 135 -19.91 -5.46 7.08
C TRP A 135 -18.96 -6.56 7.58
N CYS A 136 -18.20 -6.34 8.67
CA CYS A 136 -17.21 -7.30 9.18
C CYS A 136 -17.25 -7.51 10.70
N SER A 137 -18.05 -6.74 11.43
CA SER A 137 -18.17 -6.81 12.88
C SER A 137 -19.59 -6.51 13.32
N ARG A 138 -20.00 -7.10 14.45
CA ARG A 138 -21.24 -6.72 15.17
C ARG A 138 -21.02 -5.54 16.12
N TYR A 139 -19.76 -5.14 16.33
CA TYR A 139 -19.37 -4.01 17.17
C TYR A 139 -19.14 -2.77 16.32
N THR A 140 -19.49 -1.61 16.87
CA THR A 140 -19.19 -0.31 16.25
C THR A 140 -17.69 -0.01 16.34
N PHE A 141 -17.21 0.95 15.53
CA PHE A 141 -15.83 1.40 15.60
C PHE A 141 -15.44 1.88 17.01
N GLU A 142 -16.30 2.67 17.67
CA GLU A 142 -16.05 3.18 19.02
C GLU A 142 -15.95 2.07 20.09
N GLN A 143 -16.59 0.91 19.87
CA GLN A 143 -16.47 -0.23 20.79
C GLN A 143 -15.15 -1.01 20.63
N LEU A 144 -14.46 -0.84 19.49
CA LEU A 144 -13.22 -1.55 19.15
C LEU A 144 -11.97 -0.68 19.27
N LYS A 145 -12.14 0.61 19.55
CA LYS A 145 -11.07 1.59 19.73
C LYS A 145 -10.47 1.52 21.13
#